data_AF-A0A8J5XTF4-F1
#
_entry.id   AF-A0A8J5XTF4-F1
#
_cell.length_a   1.000
_cell.length_b   1.000
_cell.length_c   1.000
_cell.angle_alpha   90.00
_cell.angle_beta   90.00
_cell.angle_gamma   90.00
#
_symmetry.space_group_name_H-M   'P 1'
#
loop_
_entity.id
_entity.type
_entity.pdbx_description
1 polymer ?
#
loop_
_entity_poly.entity_id
_entity_poly.type
_entity_poly.pdbx_seq_one_letter_code
_entity_poly.pdbx_strand_id
1 'polypeptide(L)'
;MPGVAACVSLGDDVAVAFAEGRSVRFWRTGGAAAELGSADSAITIIALDSSAAHVATANDKALTLWDVAARRALWRTVAPKRPNAMVFDGARLIFADKFGEVWSLAEAAASDSTRAADNAVRIGPEPCFELGHVSLVSAMAVLPGRERRLVTADTDKRIRVSAWPAGYCIDAFCMGSKAVPSALAFAHGPLGEVLLSGGEDGALHAWDPATGALLALVHPAADLPAPEPSAAAPPSPAPRAVRVVCAGLGAQCALLALALAESSRVAIYALERDEDTRLSLRAHAPLDLPGEPGAVLELHATPRGDLCVVCAGGLLLQYESTTDAHFRLAAQHALCRRSDE
;
A
#
# COMPACT_ATOMS: atom_id res chain seq x y z
N MET A 1 -2.51 17.05 8.82
CA MET A 1 -1.82 15.87 8.27
C MET A 1 -2.68 15.37 7.13
N PRO A 2 -2.12 15.04 5.96
CA PRO A 2 -2.88 14.34 4.94
C PRO A 2 -3.45 13.05 5.53
N GLY A 3 -4.61 12.63 5.05
CA GLY A 3 -5.21 11.35 5.46
C GLY A 3 -4.34 10.16 5.09
N VAL A 4 -4.71 8.98 5.55
CA VAL A 4 -4.12 7.69 5.13
C VAL A 4 -5.20 6.78 4.58
N ALA A 5 -4.85 5.93 3.63
CA ALA A 5 -5.79 4.99 3.03
C ALA A 5 -5.13 3.64 2.77
N ALA A 6 -5.95 2.59 2.71
CA ALA A 6 -5.57 1.24 2.29
C ALA A 6 -6.71 0.64 1.47
N CYS A 7 -6.37 -0.08 0.40
CA CYS A 7 -7.34 -0.67 -0.51
C CYS A 7 -7.11 -2.17 -0.69
N VAL A 8 -8.19 -2.92 -0.92
CA VAL A 8 -8.12 -4.33 -1.33
C VAL A 8 -9.22 -4.66 -2.35
N SER A 9 -9.00 -5.68 -3.17
CA SER A 9 -10.03 -6.24 -4.05
C SER A 9 -10.72 -7.43 -3.41
N LEU A 10 -12.04 -7.50 -3.56
CA LEU A 10 -12.91 -8.59 -3.11
C LEU A 10 -13.63 -9.18 -4.33
N GLY A 11 -12.89 -9.97 -5.12
CA GLY A 11 -13.33 -10.32 -6.47
C GLY A 11 -13.36 -9.08 -7.36
N ASP A 12 -14.55 -8.70 -7.83
CA ASP A 12 -14.76 -7.52 -8.68
C ASP A 12 -15.00 -6.23 -7.88
N ASP A 13 -15.29 -6.35 -6.59
CA ASP A 13 -15.47 -5.19 -5.72
C ASP A 13 -14.12 -4.66 -5.21
N VAL A 14 -14.10 -3.38 -4.84
CA VAL A 14 -13.00 -2.75 -4.13
C VAL A 14 -13.50 -2.29 -2.77
N ALA A 15 -12.69 -2.52 -1.75
CA ALA A 15 -12.88 -1.99 -0.41
C ALA A 15 -11.76 -1.00 -0.09
N VAL A 16 -12.14 0.11 0.54
CA VAL A 16 -11.23 1.20 0.89
C VAL A 16 -11.42 1.53 2.36
N ALA A 17 -10.35 1.41 3.14
CA ALA A 17 -10.26 1.98 4.46
C ALA A 17 -9.55 3.33 4.36
N PHE A 18 -10.09 4.35 5.00
CA PHE A 18 -9.56 5.71 4.94
C PHE A 18 -9.63 6.36 6.32
N ALA A 19 -8.59 7.08 6.71
CA ALA A 19 -8.58 7.87 7.93
C ALA A 19 -8.10 9.29 7.67
N GLU A 20 -8.82 10.26 8.24
CA GLU A 20 -8.44 11.67 8.25
C GLU A 20 -8.59 12.24 9.65
N GLY A 21 -7.51 12.83 10.15
CA GLY A 21 -7.42 13.20 11.56
C GLY A 21 -7.61 11.94 12.42
N ARG A 22 -8.69 11.91 13.21
CA ARG A 22 -8.96 10.83 14.17
C ARG A 22 -9.98 9.81 13.67
N SER A 23 -10.74 10.13 12.62
CA SER A 23 -11.86 9.32 12.17
C SER A 23 -11.40 8.22 11.22
N VAL A 24 -11.97 7.03 11.39
CA VAL A 24 -11.77 5.87 10.51
C VAL A 24 -13.05 5.61 9.76
N ARG A 25 -12.95 5.54 8.43
CA ARG A 25 -14.05 5.25 7.54
C ARG A 25 -13.73 4.05 6.66
N PHE A 26 -14.79 3.41 6.22
CA PHE A 26 -14.75 2.29 5.31
C PHE A 26 -15.73 2.52 4.17
N TRP A 27 -15.32 2.21 2.95
CA TRP A 27 -16.14 2.25 1.75
C TRP A 27 -15.97 0.95 0.97
N ARG A 28 -17.01 0.51 0.28
CA ARG A 28 -16.96 -0.62 -0.65
C ARG A 28 -17.77 -0.28 -1.90
N THR A 29 -17.36 -0.83 -3.05
CA THR A 29 -18.09 -0.70 -4.32
C THR A 29 -19.60 -0.91 -4.14
N GLY A 30 -20.39 0.00 -4.72
CA GLY A 30 -21.86 -0.01 -4.63
C GLY A 30 -22.44 0.50 -3.30
N GLY A 31 -21.61 0.77 -2.30
CA GLY A 31 -22.01 1.28 -0.99
C GLY A 31 -21.68 2.75 -0.76
N ALA A 32 -22.19 3.29 0.35
CA ALA A 32 -21.77 4.58 0.88
C ALA A 32 -20.65 4.41 1.91
N ALA A 33 -19.80 5.41 2.06
CA ALA A 33 -18.78 5.43 3.09
C ALA A 33 -19.43 5.44 4.48
N ALA A 34 -18.97 4.56 5.37
CA ALA A 34 -19.44 4.42 6.74
C ALA A 34 -18.31 4.70 7.72
N GLU A 35 -18.64 5.31 8.86
CA GLU A 35 -17.69 5.51 9.96
C GLU A 35 -17.57 4.23 10.81
N LEU A 36 -16.33 3.80 11.07
CA LEU A 36 -16.02 2.68 11.98
C LEU A 36 -15.81 3.18 13.41
N GLY A 37 -15.39 4.44 13.56
CA GLY A 37 -15.19 5.12 14.84
C GLY A 37 -14.09 6.16 14.77
N SER A 38 -13.63 6.60 15.94
CA SER A 38 -12.53 7.57 16.05
C SER A 38 -11.49 7.14 17.08
N ALA A 39 -10.23 7.42 16.76
CA ALA A 39 -9.10 7.22 17.66
C ALA A 39 -8.90 8.43 18.59
N ASP A 40 -8.07 8.26 19.62
CA ASP A 40 -7.77 9.34 20.58
C ASP A 40 -6.94 10.49 19.97
N SER A 41 -6.14 10.17 18.96
CA SER A 41 -5.22 11.10 18.29
C SER A 41 -5.16 10.80 16.79
N ALA A 42 -4.55 11.71 16.04
CA ALA A 42 -4.47 11.63 14.59
C ALA A 42 -3.82 10.32 14.13
N ILE A 43 -4.52 9.61 13.25
CA ILE A 43 -4.08 8.35 12.68
C ILE A 43 -3.01 8.64 11.63
N THR A 44 -1.90 7.92 11.74
CA THR A 44 -0.74 8.10 10.86
C THR A 44 -0.50 6.93 9.94
N ILE A 45 -1.08 5.76 10.24
CA ILE A 45 -0.93 4.54 9.44
C ILE A 45 -2.25 3.77 9.49
N ILE A 46 -2.61 3.18 8.36
CA ILE A 46 -3.76 2.31 8.22
C ILE A 46 -3.36 1.08 7.40
N ALA A 47 -3.96 -0.07 7.70
CA ALA A 47 -3.87 -1.28 6.90
C ALA A 47 -5.26 -1.91 6.83
N LEU A 48 -5.57 -2.56 5.71
CA LEU A 48 -6.82 -3.28 5.48
C LEU A 48 -6.46 -4.74 5.21
N ASP A 49 -7.13 -5.67 5.89
CA ASP A 49 -6.90 -7.09 5.66
C ASP A 49 -7.48 -7.54 4.30
N SER A 50 -6.99 -8.66 3.78
CA SER A 50 -7.38 -9.15 2.45
C SER A 50 -8.86 -9.51 2.33
N SER A 51 -9.57 -9.76 3.44
CA SER A 51 -11.01 -10.01 3.45
C SER A 51 -11.86 -8.75 3.60
N ALA A 52 -11.22 -7.60 3.87
CA ALA A 52 -11.84 -6.34 4.24
C ALA A 52 -12.79 -6.42 5.45
N ALA A 53 -12.57 -7.39 6.33
CA ALA A 53 -13.29 -7.53 7.59
C ALA A 53 -12.69 -6.67 8.69
N HIS A 54 -11.38 -6.37 8.60
CA HIS A 54 -10.62 -5.69 9.62
C HIS A 54 -9.77 -4.54 9.08
N VAL A 55 -9.83 -3.42 9.79
CA VAL A 55 -8.93 -2.29 9.59
C VAL A 55 -7.99 -2.21 10.78
N ALA A 56 -6.69 -2.09 10.55
CA ALA A 56 -5.74 -1.74 11.62
C ALA A 56 -5.30 -0.29 11.45
N THR A 57 -5.22 0.45 12.55
CA THR A 57 -4.74 1.84 12.57
C THR A 57 -3.67 2.03 13.63
N ALA A 58 -2.70 2.90 13.35
CA ALA A 58 -1.74 3.36 14.34
C ALA A 58 -1.77 4.87 14.54
N ASN A 59 -1.63 5.30 15.79
CA ASN A 59 -1.35 6.68 16.19
C ASN A 59 -0.34 6.71 17.35
N ASP A 60 0.78 7.40 17.13
CA ASP A 60 1.96 7.31 18.02
C ASP A 60 2.34 5.84 18.32
N LYS A 61 2.11 5.32 19.53
CA LYS A 61 2.35 3.90 19.85
C LYS A 61 1.07 3.06 19.91
N ALA A 62 -0.09 3.67 19.87
CA ALA A 62 -1.34 2.93 19.99
C ALA A 62 -1.65 2.23 18.65
N LEU A 63 -2.00 0.95 18.76
CA LEU A 63 -2.48 0.10 17.67
C LEU A 63 -3.91 -0.30 17.99
N THR A 64 -4.81 -0.09 17.03
CA THR A 64 -6.23 -0.43 17.16
C THR A 64 -6.65 -1.27 15.96
N LEU A 65 -7.36 -2.37 16.24
CA LEU A 65 -8.05 -3.17 15.22
C LEU A 65 -9.54 -2.87 15.26
N TRP A 66 -10.12 -2.59 14.10
CA TRP A 66 -11.52 -2.27 13.90
C TRP A 66 -12.20 -3.40 13.14
N ASP A 67 -13.40 -3.78 13.58
CA ASP A 67 -14.29 -4.66 12.84
C ASP A 67 -15.19 -3.82 11.93
N VAL A 68 -15.16 -4.13 10.64
CA VAL A 68 -15.90 -3.40 9.60
C VAL A 68 -17.41 -3.66 9.71
N ALA A 69 -17.83 -4.89 9.97
CA ALA A 69 -19.23 -5.27 10.04
C ALA A 69 -19.90 -4.74 11.32
N ALA A 70 -19.23 -4.90 12.45
CA ALA A 70 -19.67 -4.43 13.76
C ALA A 70 -19.43 -2.93 13.98
N ARG A 71 -18.65 -2.27 13.09
CA ARG A 71 -18.34 -0.83 13.11
C ARG A 71 -17.83 -0.35 14.47
N ARG A 72 -16.83 -1.04 15.01
CA ARG A 72 -16.25 -0.74 16.30
C ARG A 72 -14.81 -1.23 16.40
N ALA A 73 -14.05 -0.64 17.33
CA ALA A 73 -12.76 -1.18 17.73
C ALA A 73 -12.96 -2.52 18.46
N LEU A 74 -12.26 -3.56 18.02
CA LEU A 74 -12.21 -4.87 18.67
C LEU A 74 -11.25 -4.85 19.85
N TRP A 75 -10.04 -4.38 19.58
CA TRP A 75 -9.00 -4.29 20.58
C TRP A 75 -8.06 -3.11 20.35
N ARG A 76 -7.36 -2.75 21.42
CA ARG A 76 -6.27 -1.79 21.39
C ARG A 76 -5.07 -2.31 22.18
N THR A 77 -3.89 -2.16 21.61
CA THR A 77 -2.61 -2.47 22.27
C THR A 77 -1.61 -1.33 22.08
N VAL A 78 -0.44 -1.45 22.69
CA VAL A 78 0.64 -0.47 22.61
C VAL A 78 1.86 -1.13 21.98
N ALA A 79 2.30 -0.58 20.86
CA ALA A 79 3.55 -0.95 20.22
C ALA A 79 4.74 -0.55 21.10
N PRO A 80 5.85 -1.30 21.08
CA PRO A 80 7.04 -0.97 21.87
C PRO A 80 7.55 0.45 21.54
N LYS A 81 7.56 0.78 20.25
CA LYS A 81 7.89 2.09 19.68
C LYS A 81 6.86 2.49 18.65
N ARG A 82 6.93 3.75 18.19
CA ARG A 82 5.98 4.30 17.22
C ARG A 82 6.05 3.51 15.90
N PRO A 83 4.94 2.91 15.44
CA PRO A 83 4.89 2.26 14.15
C PRO A 83 5.10 3.27 13.01
N ASN A 84 5.64 2.79 11.90
CA ASN A 84 5.89 3.57 10.69
C ASN A 84 5.48 2.85 9.40
N ALA A 85 5.35 1.53 9.40
CA ALA A 85 4.77 0.73 8.32
C ALA A 85 3.90 -0.41 8.89
N MET A 86 2.83 -0.80 8.19
CA MET A 86 1.91 -1.87 8.60
C MET A 86 1.35 -2.63 7.41
N VAL A 87 1.24 -3.96 7.52
CA VAL A 87 0.63 -4.84 6.53
C VAL A 87 -0.06 -6.01 7.21
N PHE A 88 -1.02 -6.65 6.52
CA PHE A 88 -1.64 -7.89 6.98
C PHE A 88 -1.06 -9.11 6.27
N ASP A 89 -0.98 -10.21 7.00
CA ASP A 89 -0.88 -11.57 6.47
C ASP A 89 -2.07 -12.40 6.98
N GLY A 90 -3.16 -12.44 6.20
CA GLY A 90 -4.44 -12.97 6.65
C GLY A 90 -4.92 -12.23 7.90
N ALA A 91 -5.15 -12.96 9.00
CA ALA A 91 -5.57 -12.39 10.29
C ALA A 91 -4.41 -11.85 11.15
N ARG A 92 -3.16 -12.00 10.73
CA ARG A 92 -1.99 -11.51 11.48
C ARG A 92 -1.62 -10.12 10.98
N LEU A 93 -1.52 -9.17 11.91
CA LEU A 93 -1.01 -7.84 11.63
C LEU A 93 0.51 -7.82 11.82
N ILE A 94 1.24 -7.28 10.85
CA ILE A 94 2.69 -7.09 10.90
C ILE A 94 2.95 -5.59 10.86
N PHE A 95 3.80 -5.08 11.73
CA PHE A 95 4.17 -3.67 11.74
C PHE A 95 5.65 -3.50 12.00
N ALA A 96 6.23 -2.48 11.38
CA ALA A 96 7.56 -2.01 11.72
C ALA A 96 7.47 -0.76 12.59
N ASP A 97 8.49 -0.53 13.40
CA ASP A 97 8.62 0.69 14.18
C ASP A 97 9.78 1.59 13.74
N LYS A 98 9.82 2.80 14.32
CA LYS A 98 10.80 3.83 13.98
C LYS A 98 12.27 3.45 14.23
N PHE A 99 12.56 2.36 14.94
CA PHE A 99 13.91 1.84 15.17
C PHE A 99 14.28 0.70 14.21
N GLY A 100 13.38 0.33 13.30
CA GLY A 100 13.62 -0.73 12.33
C GLY A 100 13.26 -2.11 12.83
N GLU A 101 12.65 -2.23 14.01
CA GLU A 101 12.16 -3.50 14.53
C GLU A 101 10.81 -3.85 13.91
N VAL A 102 10.62 -5.11 13.55
CA VAL A 102 9.41 -5.63 12.95
C VAL A 102 8.77 -6.61 13.92
N TRP A 103 7.48 -6.41 14.12
CA TRP A 103 6.66 -7.06 15.11
C TRP A 103 5.43 -7.68 14.45
N SER A 104 4.87 -8.72 15.07
CA SER A 104 3.59 -9.27 14.67
C SER A 104 2.59 -9.35 15.82
N LEU A 105 1.33 -9.27 15.46
CA LEU A 105 0.17 -9.41 16.31
C LEU A 105 -0.74 -10.44 15.65
N ALA A 106 -0.71 -11.67 16.16
CA ALA A 106 -1.75 -12.64 15.82
C ALA A 106 -3.03 -12.20 16.55
N GLU A 107 -4.17 -12.15 15.84
CA GLU A 107 -5.45 -12.06 16.52
C GLU A 107 -5.48 -13.17 17.58
N ALA A 108 -5.50 -12.81 18.86
CA ALA A 108 -5.60 -13.79 19.93
C ALA A 108 -6.92 -14.53 19.69
N ALA A 109 -6.84 -15.76 19.17
CA ALA A 109 -7.98 -16.64 18.99
C ALA A 109 -8.75 -16.59 20.31
N ALA A 110 -9.99 -16.10 20.24
CA ALA A 110 -10.80 -15.67 21.37
C ALA A 110 -10.58 -16.58 22.60
N SER A 111 -9.64 -16.22 23.46
CA SER A 111 -9.43 -16.96 24.70
C SER A 111 -10.59 -16.61 25.60
N ASP A 112 -11.32 -17.67 25.93
CA ASP A 112 -12.52 -17.76 26.76
C ASP A 112 -13.53 -16.62 26.66
N SER A 113 -14.62 -16.96 25.96
CA SER A 113 -15.93 -16.32 26.07
C SER A 113 -16.50 -16.44 27.50
N THR A 114 -15.88 -15.79 28.49
CA THR A 114 -16.57 -15.43 29.72
C THR A 114 -17.11 -14.02 29.56
N ARG A 115 -18.32 -13.95 28.97
CA ARG A 115 -19.28 -12.84 29.06
C ARG A 115 -18.69 -11.43 28.95
N ALA A 116 -18.35 -10.99 27.74
CA ALA A 116 -18.35 -9.55 27.45
C ALA A 116 -19.79 -9.14 27.13
N ALA A 117 -20.54 -8.76 28.17
CA ALA A 117 -21.86 -8.18 28.03
C ALA A 117 -21.82 -6.71 27.55
N ASP A 118 -20.65 -6.15 27.25
CA ASP A 118 -20.53 -4.74 26.89
C ASP A 118 -19.66 -4.55 25.64
N ASN A 119 -20.03 -3.58 24.81
CA ASN A 119 -19.32 -3.09 23.62
C ASN A 119 -17.92 -2.50 23.92
N ALA A 120 -17.26 -2.90 25.00
CA ALA A 120 -15.96 -2.38 25.42
C ALA A 120 -14.81 -2.88 24.52
N VAL A 121 -13.86 -1.98 24.24
CA VAL A 121 -12.62 -2.30 23.49
C VAL A 121 -11.73 -3.16 24.38
N ARG A 122 -11.31 -4.33 23.87
CA ARG A 122 -10.47 -5.28 24.62
C ARG A 122 -9.01 -4.80 24.63
N ILE A 123 -8.24 -5.27 25.60
CA ILE A 123 -6.78 -5.20 25.54
C ILE A 123 -6.33 -6.15 24.43
N GLY A 124 -5.56 -5.62 23.47
CA GLY A 124 -5.08 -6.36 22.32
C GLY A 124 -3.92 -7.30 22.66
N PRO A 125 -3.51 -8.13 21.69
CA PRO A 125 -2.40 -9.06 21.86
C PRO A 125 -1.08 -8.30 22.13
N GLU A 126 -0.14 -9.00 22.77
CA GLU A 126 1.23 -8.49 22.94
C GLU A 126 2.02 -8.65 21.63
N PRO A 127 2.71 -7.59 21.17
CA PRO A 127 3.57 -7.67 19.98
C PRO A 127 4.69 -8.70 20.14
N CYS A 128 4.83 -9.60 19.17
CA CYS A 128 5.93 -10.56 19.09
C CYS A 128 7.01 -10.02 18.16
N PHE A 129 8.27 -10.03 18.59
CA PHE A 129 9.40 -9.60 17.76
C PHE A 129 9.70 -10.64 16.68
N GLU A 130 9.88 -10.19 15.43
CA GLU A 130 10.09 -11.07 14.27
C GLU A 130 11.48 -10.90 13.66
N LEU A 131 11.88 -9.65 13.40
CA LEU A 131 13.19 -9.29 12.84
C LEU A 131 13.51 -7.81 13.10
N GLY A 132 14.76 -7.41 12.88
CA GLY A 132 15.20 -6.03 13.03
C GLY A 132 16.10 -5.55 11.89
N HIS A 133 16.00 -4.27 11.60
CA HIS A 133 16.89 -3.49 10.75
C HIS A 133 17.72 -2.54 11.62
N VAL A 134 18.82 -2.04 11.07
CA VAL A 134 19.67 -1.01 11.73
C VAL A 134 19.17 0.41 11.38
N SER A 135 18.18 0.50 10.51
CA SER A 135 17.62 1.73 9.94
C SER A 135 16.10 1.63 9.88
N LEU A 136 15.43 2.77 9.71
CA LEU A 136 13.97 2.84 9.73
C LEU A 136 13.37 2.07 8.56
N VAL A 137 12.42 1.16 8.80
CA VAL A 137 11.74 0.41 7.74
C VAL A 137 10.78 1.33 6.99
N SER A 138 11.07 1.66 5.74
CA SER A 138 10.30 2.62 4.95
C SER A 138 9.08 2.03 4.25
N ALA A 139 9.09 0.73 3.94
CA ALA A 139 7.98 0.03 3.32
C ALA A 139 8.01 -1.47 3.66
N MET A 140 6.84 -2.11 3.62
CA MET A 140 6.70 -3.55 3.79
C MET A 140 5.72 -4.13 2.79
N ALA A 141 5.92 -5.39 2.40
CA ALA A 141 4.97 -6.17 1.63
C ALA A 141 5.04 -7.65 2.06
N VAL A 142 3.90 -8.35 2.02
CA VAL A 142 3.83 -9.79 2.24
C VAL A 142 3.54 -10.46 0.91
N LEU A 143 4.31 -11.48 0.57
CA LEU A 143 4.00 -12.36 -0.55
C LEU A 143 2.98 -13.41 -0.08
N PRO A 144 1.72 -13.37 -0.56
CA PRO A 144 0.76 -14.42 -0.26
C PRO A 144 1.10 -15.71 -1.02
N GLY A 145 0.88 -16.87 -0.41
CA GLY A 145 1.10 -18.16 -1.07
C GLY A 145 1.58 -19.27 -0.16
N ARG A 146 2.14 -20.33 -0.76
CA ARG A 146 2.77 -21.45 -0.03
C ARG A 146 4.13 -21.05 0.54
N GLU A 147 4.94 -20.34 -0.23
CA GLU A 147 6.23 -19.81 0.19
C GLU A 147 6.07 -18.35 0.62
N ARG A 148 5.50 -18.13 1.81
CA ARG A 148 5.27 -16.78 2.31
C ARG A 148 6.60 -16.08 2.53
N ARG A 149 6.71 -14.86 2.02
CA ARG A 149 7.84 -13.97 2.22
C ARG A 149 7.37 -12.67 2.86
N LEU A 150 8.17 -12.14 3.78
CA LEU A 150 8.06 -10.77 4.24
C LEU A 150 9.19 -9.98 3.59
N VAL A 151 8.83 -8.92 2.89
CA VAL A 151 9.77 -7.98 2.28
C VAL A 151 9.74 -6.68 3.05
N THR A 152 10.91 -6.22 3.45
CA THR A 152 11.10 -4.98 4.18
C THR A 152 12.12 -4.10 3.45
N ALA A 153 11.77 -2.84 3.23
CA ALA A 153 12.69 -1.81 2.75
C ALA A 153 13.07 -0.90 3.90
N ASP A 154 14.30 -0.39 3.93
CA ASP A 154 14.76 0.56 4.95
C ASP A 154 15.36 1.85 4.38
N THR A 155 15.58 2.83 5.27
CA THR A 155 16.20 4.11 4.93
C THR A 155 17.68 4.02 4.58
N ASP A 156 18.32 2.86 4.78
CA ASP A 156 19.67 2.55 4.28
C ASP A 156 19.63 1.97 2.85
N LYS A 157 18.45 2.04 2.20
CA LYS A 157 18.20 1.68 0.80
C LYS A 157 18.33 0.19 0.55
N ARG A 158 18.14 -0.64 1.59
CA ARG A 158 18.16 -2.09 1.48
C ARG A 158 16.73 -2.61 1.43
N ILE A 159 16.51 -3.55 0.52
CA ILE A 159 15.29 -4.35 0.48
C ILE A 159 15.69 -5.78 0.84
N ARG A 160 15.15 -6.26 1.95
CA ARG A 160 15.38 -7.62 2.47
C ARG A 160 14.17 -8.48 2.17
N VAL A 161 14.41 -9.66 1.59
CA VAL A 161 13.40 -10.71 1.41
C VAL A 161 13.68 -11.80 2.42
N SER A 162 12.71 -12.07 3.31
CA SER A 162 12.85 -13.10 4.34
C SER A 162 11.69 -14.09 4.27
N ALA A 163 11.94 -15.33 4.69
CA ALA A 163 10.88 -16.30 4.92
C ALA A 163 9.92 -15.77 5.99
N TRP A 164 8.64 -16.11 5.86
CA TRP A 164 7.62 -15.68 6.81
C TRP A 164 6.79 -16.90 7.27
N PRO A 165 6.59 -17.13 8.58
CA PRO A 165 6.95 -16.30 9.74
C PRO A 165 8.41 -16.43 10.25
N ALA A 166 9.25 -17.24 9.60
CA ALA A 166 10.64 -17.42 10.02
C ALA A 166 11.53 -16.25 9.56
N GLY A 167 11.25 -15.03 10.05
CA GLY A 167 11.90 -13.79 9.59
C GLY A 167 13.42 -13.77 9.70
N TYR A 168 14.00 -14.63 10.55
CA TYR A 168 15.44 -14.84 10.68
C TYR A 168 16.07 -15.57 9.47
N CYS A 169 15.29 -16.30 8.67
CA CYS A 169 15.72 -16.89 7.42
C CYS A 169 15.64 -15.84 6.31
N ILE A 170 16.79 -15.30 5.91
CA ILE A 170 16.89 -14.33 4.82
C ILE A 170 17.10 -15.07 3.52
N ASP A 171 16.21 -14.88 2.56
CA ASP A 171 16.33 -15.50 1.24
C ASP A 171 17.24 -14.67 0.33
N ALA A 172 17.03 -13.35 0.30
CA ALA A 172 17.77 -12.45 -0.58
C ALA A 172 17.82 -11.00 -0.08
N PHE A 173 18.74 -10.23 -0.66
CA PHE A 173 18.76 -8.78 -0.59
C PHE A 173 18.69 -8.21 -2.00
N CYS A 174 17.70 -7.35 -2.26
CA CYS A 174 17.61 -6.62 -3.52
C CYS A 174 18.45 -5.35 -3.41
N MET A 175 19.62 -5.36 -4.06
CA MET A 175 20.66 -4.33 -3.92
C MET A 175 20.79 -3.51 -5.20
N GLY A 176 21.09 -2.22 -5.07
CA GLY A 176 21.40 -1.34 -6.22
C GLY A 176 20.48 -0.13 -6.37
N SER A 177 19.40 -0.04 -5.58
CA SER A 177 18.61 1.19 -5.51
C SER A 177 19.45 2.34 -4.95
N LYS A 178 19.38 3.51 -5.60
CA LYS A 178 20.14 4.71 -5.21
C LYS A 178 19.37 5.60 -4.23
N ALA A 179 18.08 5.32 -4.02
CA ALA A 179 17.20 6.07 -3.15
C ALA A 179 16.51 5.17 -2.12
N VAL A 180 15.88 5.80 -1.12
CA VAL A 180 15.08 5.08 -0.14
C VAL A 180 13.82 4.54 -0.84
N PRO A 181 13.55 3.22 -0.81
CA PRO A 181 12.31 2.68 -1.32
C PRO A 181 11.15 3.13 -0.43
N SER A 182 10.11 3.69 -1.03
CA SER A 182 8.92 4.23 -0.35
C SER A 182 7.66 3.40 -0.64
N ALA A 183 7.71 2.51 -1.62
CA ALA A 183 6.63 1.61 -1.98
C ALA A 183 7.17 0.24 -2.40
N LEU A 184 6.46 -0.82 -2.00
CA LEU A 184 6.72 -2.21 -2.38
C LEU A 184 5.41 -2.85 -2.84
N ALA A 185 5.47 -3.61 -3.92
CA ALA A 185 4.33 -4.39 -4.40
C ALA A 185 4.82 -5.67 -5.06
N PHE A 186 3.98 -6.71 -5.04
CA PHE A 186 4.24 -7.92 -5.80
C PHE A 186 3.41 -7.92 -7.08
N ALA A 187 4.08 -8.18 -8.20
CA ALA A 187 3.40 -8.61 -9.41
C ALA A 187 3.15 -10.11 -9.31
N HIS A 188 1.89 -10.51 -9.45
CA HIS A 188 1.47 -11.90 -9.44
C HIS A 188 0.91 -12.30 -10.80
N GLY A 189 1.03 -13.60 -11.11
CA GLY A 189 0.42 -14.22 -12.27
C GLY A 189 1.44 -14.55 -13.38
N PRO A 190 1.21 -14.09 -14.62
CA PRO A 190 1.91 -14.58 -15.81
C PRO A 190 3.44 -14.50 -15.80
N LEU A 191 3.96 -13.48 -15.11
CA LEU A 191 5.38 -13.15 -15.11
C LEU A 191 6.19 -13.92 -14.05
N GLY A 192 5.53 -14.78 -13.28
CA GLY A 192 6.07 -15.30 -12.04
C GLY A 192 6.03 -14.26 -10.92
N GLU A 193 6.76 -14.55 -9.84
CA GLU A 193 6.87 -13.64 -8.70
C GLU A 193 7.92 -12.57 -9.01
N VAL A 194 7.46 -11.32 -9.12
CA VAL A 194 8.35 -10.16 -9.31
C VAL A 194 8.06 -9.15 -8.21
N LEU A 195 9.11 -8.75 -7.49
CA LEU A 195 9.01 -7.68 -6.50
C LEU A 195 9.23 -6.34 -7.20
N LEU A 196 8.30 -5.42 -7.01
CA LEU A 196 8.39 -4.06 -7.51
C LEU A 196 8.73 -3.13 -6.34
N SER A 197 9.65 -2.19 -6.57
CA SER A 197 9.94 -1.13 -5.61
C SER A 197 10.02 0.23 -6.29
N GLY A 198 9.34 1.22 -5.71
CA GLY A 198 9.47 2.63 -6.06
C GLY A 198 10.17 3.39 -4.93
N GLY A 199 11.01 4.37 -5.27
CA GLY A 199 11.75 5.16 -4.29
C GLY A 199 11.71 6.67 -4.51
N GLU A 200 12.46 7.40 -3.68
CA GLU A 200 12.55 8.87 -3.72
C GLU A 200 13.22 9.44 -4.98
N ASP A 201 13.95 8.63 -5.74
CA ASP A 201 14.50 8.99 -7.05
C ASP A 201 13.48 8.87 -8.19
N GLY A 202 12.23 8.50 -7.85
CA GLY A 202 11.15 8.29 -8.81
C GLY A 202 11.35 7.04 -9.65
N ALA A 203 12.42 6.28 -9.44
CA ALA A 203 12.75 5.11 -10.22
C ALA A 203 11.92 3.90 -9.78
N LEU A 204 11.53 3.11 -10.76
CA LEU A 204 10.81 1.87 -10.59
C LEU A 204 11.75 0.71 -10.88
N HIS A 205 11.94 -0.15 -9.89
CA HIS A 205 12.77 -1.33 -9.99
C HIS A 205 11.90 -2.59 -9.95
N ALA A 206 12.22 -3.57 -10.79
CA ALA A 206 11.64 -4.90 -10.76
C ALA A 206 12.74 -5.89 -10.38
N TRP A 207 12.48 -6.73 -9.39
CA TRP A 207 13.44 -7.65 -8.79
C TRP A 207 12.94 -9.08 -8.83
N ASP A 208 13.87 -10.02 -8.93
CA ASP A 208 13.62 -11.41 -8.58
C ASP A 208 13.68 -11.54 -7.05
N PRO A 209 12.56 -11.85 -6.37
CA PRO A 209 12.55 -11.94 -4.92
C PRO A 209 13.33 -13.13 -4.37
N ALA A 210 13.56 -14.18 -5.17
CA ALA A 210 14.28 -15.37 -4.74
C ALA A 210 15.80 -15.16 -4.77
N THR A 211 16.31 -14.40 -5.73
CA THR A 211 17.75 -14.16 -5.91
C THR A 211 18.20 -12.75 -5.50
N GLY A 212 17.27 -11.80 -5.41
CA GLY A 212 17.56 -10.38 -5.21
C GLY A 212 18.09 -9.66 -6.45
N ALA A 213 18.09 -10.31 -7.62
CA ALA A 213 18.61 -9.75 -8.86
C ALA A 213 17.68 -8.64 -9.39
N LEU A 214 18.29 -7.53 -9.86
CA LEU A 214 17.57 -6.50 -10.60
C LEU A 214 17.23 -7.03 -12.00
N LEU A 215 15.94 -7.09 -12.31
CA LEU A 215 15.42 -7.58 -13.59
C LEU A 215 15.14 -6.43 -14.57
N ALA A 216 14.60 -5.31 -14.08
CA ALA A 216 14.34 -4.12 -14.88
C ALA A 216 14.39 -2.84 -14.04
N LEU A 217 14.71 -1.71 -14.68
CA LEU A 217 14.76 -0.38 -14.08
C LEU A 217 14.20 0.66 -15.06
N VAL A 218 13.29 1.50 -14.60
CA VAL A 218 12.75 2.64 -15.38
C VAL A 218 12.75 3.90 -14.53
N HIS A 219 12.96 5.03 -15.20
CA HIS A 219 12.85 6.38 -14.63
C HIS A 219 11.65 7.11 -15.25
N PRO A 220 10.45 7.00 -14.67
CA PRO A 220 9.23 7.65 -15.17
C PRO A 220 9.33 9.14 -15.42
N ALA A 221 10.16 9.86 -14.66
CA ALA A 221 10.42 11.28 -14.89
C ALA A 221 11.02 11.58 -16.27
N ALA A 222 11.70 10.61 -16.90
CA ALA A 222 12.21 10.73 -18.26
C ALA A 222 11.13 10.43 -19.32
N ASP A 223 10.11 9.65 -18.96
CA ASP A 223 9.04 9.19 -19.87
C ASP A 223 7.78 10.08 -19.81
N LEU A 224 7.54 10.73 -18.67
CA LEU A 224 6.43 11.66 -18.46
C LEU A 224 6.88 13.08 -18.81
N PRO A 225 6.30 13.73 -19.84
CA PRO A 225 6.60 15.13 -20.10
C PRO A 225 6.27 15.96 -18.85
N ALA A 226 7.23 16.78 -18.43
CA ALA A 226 7.06 17.67 -17.29
C ALA A 226 5.79 18.51 -17.47
N PRO A 227 5.02 18.77 -16.40
CA PRO A 227 3.96 19.77 -16.49
C PRO A 227 4.58 21.11 -16.93
N GLU A 228 3.86 21.85 -17.78
CA GLU A 228 4.24 23.22 -18.15
C GLU A 228 4.57 24.00 -16.87
N PRO A 229 5.75 24.65 -16.78
CA PRO A 229 6.16 25.32 -15.56
C PRO A 229 5.16 26.43 -15.21
N SER A 230 4.43 26.23 -14.11
CA SER A 230 3.65 27.31 -13.50
C SER A 230 4.63 28.40 -13.03
N ALA A 231 4.43 29.62 -13.48
CA ALA A 231 5.36 30.76 -13.33
C ALA A 231 5.63 31.20 -11.87
N ALA A 232 5.13 30.48 -10.87
CA ALA A 232 5.27 30.81 -9.44
C ALA A 232 5.79 29.67 -8.56
N ALA A 233 6.06 28.48 -9.10
CA ALA A 233 6.48 27.34 -8.28
C ALA A 233 8.01 27.32 -8.08
N PRO A 234 8.53 27.15 -6.85
CA PRO A 234 9.94 26.86 -6.63
C PRO A 234 10.33 25.56 -7.34
N PRO A 235 11.63 25.31 -7.63
CA PRO A 235 12.07 24.04 -8.21
C PRO A 235 11.58 22.89 -7.30
N SER A 236 10.64 22.09 -7.84
CA SER A 236 10.12 20.92 -7.13
C SER A 236 11.26 19.90 -6.97
N PRO A 237 11.40 19.24 -5.79
CA PRO A 237 12.35 18.16 -5.62
C PRO A 237 12.09 17.06 -6.67
N ALA A 238 13.10 16.20 -6.90
CA ALA A 238 12.96 15.07 -7.81
C ALA A 238 11.66 14.28 -7.49
N PRO A 239 10.91 13.82 -8.53
CA PRO A 239 9.64 13.16 -8.33
C PRO A 239 9.82 11.93 -7.45
N ARG A 240 9.04 11.83 -6.36
CA ARG A 240 9.14 10.71 -5.42
C ARG A 240 8.07 9.68 -5.76
N ALA A 241 8.41 8.42 -5.97
CA ALA A 241 7.38 7.39 -6.03
C ALA A 241 6.63 7.32 -4.69
N VAL A 242 5.29 7.36 -4.72
CA VAL A 242 4.47 7.28 -3.51
C VAL A 242 3.80 5.92 -3.41
N ARG A 243 3.24 5.42 -4.51
CA ARG A 243 2.56 4.12 -4.55
C ARG A 243 2.83 3.42 -5.86
N VAL A 244 3.05 2.12 -5.77
CA VAL A 244 3.25 1.22 -6.91
C VAL A 244 2.25 0.09 -6.77
N VAL A 245 1.51 -0.20 -7.84
CA VAL A 245 0.62 -1.38 -7.89
C VAL A 245 0.74 -2.10 -9.21
N CYS A 246 0.44 -3.40 -9.16
CA CYS A 246 0.47 -4.27 -10.32
C CYS A 246 -0.83 -5.07 -10.43
N ALA A 247 -1.35 -5.20 -11.65
CA ALA A 247 -2.41 -6.15 -12.00
C ALA A 247 -1.99 -7.02 -13.18
N GLY A 248 -2.28 -8.32 -13.14
CA GLY A 248 -1.93 -9.23 -14.23
C GLY A 248 -2.81 -8.99 -15.47
N LEU A 249 -2.19 -8.84 -16.64
CA LEU A 249 -2.87 -8.72 -17.94
C LEU A 249 -2.42 -9.86 -18.87
N GLY A 250 -3.19 -10.95 -18.91
CA GLY A 250 -2.89 -12.08 -19.80
C GLY A 250 -1.71 -12.94 -19.34
N ALA A 251 -1.02 -13.63 -20.28
CA ALA A 251 -0.04 -14.67 -19.98
C ALA A 251 1.43 -14.20 -19.91
N GLN A 252 1.75 -12.98 -20.35
CA GLN A 252 3.12 -12.44 -20.40
C GLN A 252 3.22 -10.93 -20.11
N CYS A 253 2.13 -10.32 -19.63
CA CYS A 253 2.07 -8.90 -19.38
C CYS A 253 1.41 -8.63 -18.02
N ALA A 254 1.89 -7.61 -17.33
CA ALA A 254 1.22 -7.05 -16.17
C ALA A 254 1.15 -5.54 -16.29
N LEU A 255 0.01 -4.98 -15.95
CA LEU A 255 -0.19 -3.54 -15.83
C LEU A 255 0.46 -3.06 -14.54
N LEU A 256 1.23 -1.99 -14.65
CA LEU A 256 1.90 -1.34 -13.55
C LEU A 256 1.49 0.13 -13.52
N ALA A 257 0.94 0.55 -12.38
CA ALA A 257 0.55 1.92 -12.16
C ALA A 257 1.40 2.51 -11.02
N LEU A 258 1.93 3.71 -11.26
CA LEU A 258 2.82 4.40 -10.35
C LEU A 258 2.31 5.83 -10.11
N ALA A 259 2.01 6.15 -8.85
CA ALA A 259 1.73 7.51 -8.43
C ALA A 259 3.01 8.19 -7.94
N LEU A 260 3.35 9.32 -8.55
CA LEU A 260 4.47 10.18 -8.15
C LEU A 260 3.96 11.30 -7.22
N ALA A 261 4.74 11.66 -6.22
CA ALA A 261 4.46 12.77 -5.32
C ALA A 261 4.36 14.06 -6.13
N GLU A 262 3.38 14.90 -5.79
CA GLU A 262 3.17 16.21 -6.42
C GLU A 262 2.79 16.13 -7.92
N SER A 263 2.44 14.93 -8.43
CA SER A 263 1.92 14.77 -9.78
C SER A 263 0.39 14.64 -9.78
N SER A 264 -0.27 15.33 -10.70
CA SER A 264 -1.68 15.09 -11.05
C SER A 264 -1.85 13.92 -12.03
N ARG A 265 -0.79 13.14 -12.26
CA ARG A 265 -0.79 12.00 -13.18
C ARG A 265 -0.34 10.71 -12.48
N VAL A 266 -0.91 9.61 -12.92
CA VAL A 266 -0.44 8.26 -12.62
C VAL A 266 0.27 7.72 -13.85
N ALA A 267 1.53 7.34 -13.69
CA ALA A 267 2.31 6.73 -14.76
C ALA A 267 1.83 5.29 -14.98
N ILE A 268 1.64 4.91 -16.25
CA ILE A 268 1.17 3.58 -16.62
C ILE A 268 2.26 2.88 -17.42
N TYR A 269 2.56 1.64 -17.04
CA TYR A 269 3.53 0.78 -17.68
C TYR A 269 2.94 -0.60 -17.92
N ALA A 270 3.38 -1.25 -18.98
CA ALA A 270 3.24 -2.69 -19.17
C ALA A 270 4.58 -3.34 -18.82
N LEU A 271 4.58 -4.20 -17.81
CA LEU A 271 5.68 -5.10 -17.52
C LEU A 271 5.52 -6.35 -18.39
N GLU A 272 6.44 -6.52 -19.33
CA GLU A 272 6.40 -7.59 -20.32
C GLU A 272 7.60 -8.51 -20.14
N ARG A 273 7.39 -9.82 -20.34
CA ARG A 273 8.48 -10.81 -20.40
C ARG A 273 8.64 -11.28 -21.83
N ASP A 274 9.84 -11.12 -22.39
CA ASP A 274 10.16 -11.62 -23.72
C ASP A 274 10.37 -13.15 -23.75
N GLU A 275 10.55 -13.71 -24.95
CA GLU A 275 10.80 -15.15 -25.15
C GLU A 275 12.11 -15.62 -24.49
N ASP A 276 13.09 -14.71 -24.37
CA ASP A 276 14.37 -14.93 -23.69
C ASP A 276 14.27 -14.74 -22.16
N THR A 277 13.05 -14.62 -21.63
CA THR A 277 12.71 -14.43 -20.21
C THR A 277 13.13 -13.10 -19.59
N ARG A 278 13.59 -12.14 -20.39
CA ARG A 278 13.95 -10.80 -19.91
C ARG A 278 12.69 -9.99 -19.66
N LEU A 279 12.70 -9.27 -18.54
CA LEU A 279 11.65 -8.31 -18.23
C LEU A 279 11.96 -6.96 -18.84
N SER A 280 10.98 -6.37 -19.50
CA SER A 280 11.01 -5.00 -19.98
C SER A 280 9.78 -4.24 -19.52
N LEU A 281 9.91 -2.93 -19.38
CA LEU A 281 8.82 -2.03 -19.03
C LEU A 281 8.55 -1.13 -20.23
N ARG A 282 7.33 -1.21 -20.77
CA ARG A 282 6.85 -0.33 -21.85
C ARG A 282 5.95 0.74 -21.26
N ALA A 283 6.28 2.02 -21.48
CA ALA A 283 5.44 3.13 -21.07
C ALA A 283 4.14 3.18 -21.90
N HIS A 284 3.02 3.45 -21.23
CA HIS A 284 1.74 3.78 -21.85
C HIS A 284 1.40 5.25 -21.55
N ALA A 285 0.32 5.75 -22.18
CA ALA A 285 -0.18 7.08 -21.89
C ALA A 285 -0.48 7.22 -20.39
N PRO A 286 -0.01 8.29 -19.71
CA PRO A 286 -0.30 8.49 -18.31
C PRO A 286 -1.79 8.73 -18.09
N LEU A 287 -2.25 8.39 -16.89
CA LEU A 287 -3.60 8.65 -16.45
C LEU A 287 -3.67 10.01 -15.77
N ASP A 288 -4.39 10.96 -16.38
CA ASP A 288 -4.65 12.26 -15.78
C ASP A 288 -5.73 12.15 -14.69
N LEU A 289 -5.42 12.68 -13.51
CA LEU A 289 -6.37 12.81 -12.42
C LEU A 289 -7.15 14.13 -12.59
N PRO A 290 -8.49 14.11 -12.45
CA PRO A 290 -9.32 15.27 -12.71
C PRO A 290 -9.14 16.37 -11.65
N GLY A 291 -9.02 17.61 -12.12
CA GLY A 291 -8.96 18.81 -11.27
C GLY A 291 -7.65 18.91 -10.48
N GLU A 292 -7.77 19.35 -9.22
CA GLU A 292 -6.69 19.40 -8.23
C GLU A 292 -6.97 18.33 -7.16
N PRO A 293 -6.70 17.03 -7.44
CA PRO A 293 -7.12 15.93 -6.58
C PRO A 293 -6.39 15.91 -5.23
N GLY A 294 -5.32 16.69 -5.07
CA GLY A 294 -4.40 16.60 -3.95
C GLY A 294 -3.48 15.38 -4.05
N ALA A 295 -2.69 15.13 -3.00
CA ALA A 295 -1.74 14.01 -2.98
C ALA A 295 -2.45 12.65 -3.09
N VAL A 296 -1.93 11.75 -3.91
CA VAL A 296 -2.37 10.35 -3.95
C VAL A 296 -1.96 9.67 -2.65
N LEU A 297 -2.93 9.22 -1.88
CA LEU A 297 -2.74 8.52 -0.61
C LEU A 297 -2.62 7.02 -0.79
N GLU A 298 -3.38 6.47 -1.74
CA GLU A 298 -3.38 5.06 -2.09
C GLU A 298 -3.74 4.87 -3.57
N LEU A 299 -3.10 3.90 -4.18
CA LEU A 299 -3.37 3.45 -5.54
C LEU A 299 -3.62 1.95 -5.46
N HIS A 300 -4.62 1.45 -6.18
CA HIS A 300 -4.99 0.03 -6.17
C HIS A 300 -5.34 -0.43 -7.58
N ALA A 301 -4.92 -1.63 -7.95
CA ALA A 301 -5.30 -2.26 -9.21
C ALA A 301 -6.14 -3.51 -8.93
N THR A 302 -7.28 -3.62 -9.58
CA THR A 302 -8.15 -4.79 -9.48
C THR A 302 -7.60 -5.96 -10.30
N PRO A 303 -8.04 -7.20 -10.04
CA PRO A 303 -7.67 -8.34 -10.88
C PRO A 303 -8.06 -8.19 -12.37
N ARG A 304 -9.01 -7.30 -12.69
CA ARG A 304 -9.42 -7.01 -14.07
C ARG A 304 -8.53 -5.97 -14.76
N GLY A 305 -7.64 -5.32 -14.02
CA GLY A 305 -6.81 -4.21 -14.51
C GLY A 305 -7.41 -2.82 -14.26
N ASP A 306 -8.63 -2.72 -13.72
CA ASP A 306 -9.22 -1.43 -13.32
C ASP A 306 -8.41 -0.78 -12.19
N LEU A 307 -8.35 0.55 -12.17
CA LEU A 307 -7.58 1.30 -11.18
C LEU A 307 -8.49 2.07 -10.22
N CYS A 308 -8.14 2.06 -8.94
CA CYS A 308 -8.73 2.92 -7.92
C CYS A 308 -7.65 3.83 -7.34
N VAL A 309 -7.93 5.14 -7.31
CA VAL A 309 -7.02 6.16 -6.79
C VAL A 309 -7.71 6.86 -5.62
N VAL A 310 -7.10 6.82 -4.44
CA VAL A 310 -7.57 7.54 -3.26
C VAL A 310 -6.66 8.74 -3.05
N CYS A 311 -7.23 9.93 -3.03
CA CYS A 311 -6.50 11.18 -2.89
C CYS A 311 -6.81 11.88 -1.57
N ALA A 312 -5.96 12.84 -1.21
CA ALA A 312 -6.14 13.69 -0.05
C ALA A 312 -7.51 14.41 -0.09
N GLY A 313 -8.09 14.68 1.08
CA GLY A 313 -9.46 15.20 1.18
C GLY A 313 -10.55 14.14 0.94
N GLY A 314 -10.18 12.87 0.80
CA GLY A 314 -11.12 11.76 0.73
C GLY A 314 -11.79 11.61 -0.64
N LEU A 315 -11.14 12.03 -1.72
CA LEU A 315 -11.62 11.77 -3.08
C LEU A 315 -11.20 10.36 -3.51
N LEU A 316 -12.16 9.51 -3.87
CA LEU A 316 -11.92 8.21 -4.50
C LEU A 316 -12.31 8.28 -5.97
N LEU A 317 -11.38 7.91 -6.85
CA LEU A 317 -11.55 7.85 -8.29
C LEU A 317 -11.49 6.40 -8.75
N GLN A 318 -12.47 5.95 -9.52
CA GLN A 318 -12.49 4.61 -10.12
C GLN A 318 -12.35 4.72 -11.63
N TYR A 319 -11.40 3.96 -12.18
CA TYR A 319 -11.07 3.93 -13.58
C TYR A 319 -11.24 2.52 -14.13
N GLU A 320 -12.04 2.40 -15.18
CA GLU A 320 -12.18 1.16 -15.94
C GLU A 320 -11.04 1.06 -16.95
N SER A 321 -10.36 -0.09 -16.98
CA SER A 321 -9.39 -0.40 -18.01
C SER A 321 -10.09 -0.66 -19.34
N THR A 322 -9.58 -0.03 -20.40
CA THR A 322 -10.01 -0.27 -21.77
C THR A 322 -8.89 -0.97 -22.56
N THR A 323 -9.09 -1.20 -23.86
CA THR A 323 -8.07 -1.79 -24.74
C THR A 323 -6.74 -1.02 -24.67
N ASP A 324 -5.61 -1.73 -24.69
CA ASP A 324 -4.24 -1.19 -24.72
C ASP A 324 -3.81 -0.34 -23.50
N ALA A 325 -4.27 -0.71 -22.29
CA ALA A 325 -3.92 -0.04 -21.03
C ALA A 325 -4.29 1.46 -21.01
N HIS A 326 -5.38 1.80 -21.70
CA HIS A 326 -6.09 3.06 -21.53
C HIS A 326 -7.10 2.96 -20.39
N PHE A 327 -7.46 4.11 -19.82
CA PHE A 327 -8.37 4.18 -18.66
C PHE A 327 -9.44 5.22 -18.88
N ARG A 328 -10.67 4.87 -18.50
CA ARG A 328 -11.80 5.81 -18.47
C ARG A 328 -12.26 5.99 -17.04
N LEU A 329 -12.41 7.24 -16.61
CA LEU A 329 -13.03 7.54 -15.32
C LEU A 329 -14.47 7.04 -15.31
N ALA A 330 -14.74 6.05 -14.46
CA ALA A 330 -16.04 5.40 -14.34
C ALA A 330 -16.89 6.02 -13.22
N ALA A 331 -16.27 6.35 -12.08
CA ALA A 331 -16.97 6.93 -10.95
C ALA A 331 -16.04 7.78 -10.06
N GLN A 332 -16.67 8.70 -9.31
CA GLN A 332 -16.02 9.50 -8.27
C GLN A 332 -16.85 9.43 -6.99
N HIS A 333 -16.18 9.25 -5.86
CA HIS A 333 -16.83 9.14 -4.55
C HIS A 333 -16.14 10.06 -3.55
N ALA A 334 -16.93 10.65 -2.65
CA ALA A 334 -16.41 11.36 -1.49
C ALA A 334 -16.44 10.45 -0.26
N LEU A 335 -15.27 10.04 0.21
CA LEU A 335 -15.07 9.24 1.43
C LEU A 335 -15.27 10.08 2.69
N CYS A 336 -15.10 11.39 2.58
CA CYS A 336 -15.40 12.36 3.62
C CYS A 336 -16.65 13.15 3.25
N ARG A 337 -17.48 13.47 4.23
CA ARG A 337 -18.40 14.60 4.06
C ARG A 337 -17.53 15.84 3.94
N ARG A 338 -17.74 16.67 2.90
CA ARG A 338 -17.22 18.04 2.95
C ARG A 338 -17.75 18.64 4.25
N SER A 339 -16.84 19.10 5.10
CA SER A 339 -17.24 20.05 6.13
C SER A 339 -17.82 21.23 5.35
N ASP A 340 -19.13 21.42 5.42
CA ASP A 340 -19.74 22.69 5.02
C ASP A 340 -19.02 23.78 5.83
N GLU A 341 -18.38 24.70 5.11
CA GLU A 341 -17.85 26.03 5.48
C GLU A 341 -17.25 26.24 6.88
#